data_AF-A0A940KCZ9-F1
#
_entry.id   AF-A0A940KCZ9-F1
#
_cell.length_a   1.000
_cell.length_b   1.000
_cell.length_c   1.000
_cell.angle_alpha   90.00
_cell.angle_beta   90.00
_cell.angle_gamma   90.00
#
_symmetry.space_group_name_H-M   'P 1'
#
loop_
_entity.id
_entity.type
_entity.pdbx_description
1 polymer ?
#
loop_
_entity_poly.entity_id
_entity_poly.type
_entity_poly.pdbx_seq_one_letter_code
_entity_poly.pdbx_strand_id
1 'polypeptide(L)'
;MQQHLDTAERFVAARYPEATTAIVAGSTARGERTATSDIDLLLIGETLFDGAKESEASTHEFEGEVFEVFAYTPKGFETWAERGVAQHRPVVVHMLVEGIPIRADDGFDALRRRWATVVATGPLLDTAEAALRRYMISDLVDDLRDAVDPLERRVVASTLFERIAELMLLSEGRWIGTGKWLPRRLRELDPARAERLTDPLLADDYAAFADRAEEELTRAGGRVQAGFVR
;
A
#
# COMPACT_ATOMS: atom_id res chain seq x y z
N MET A 1 -19.99 9.62 9.69
CA MET A 1 -18.60 10.12 9.89
C MET A 1 -18.38 10.55 11.34
N GLN A 2 -19.04 11.62 11.83
CA GLN A 2 -18.83 12.11 13.22
C GLN A 2 -18.99 11.01 14.28
N GLN A 3 -20.06 10.22 14.22
CA GLN A 3 -20.29 9.11 15.14
C GLN A 3 -19.11 8.11 15.22
N HIS A 4 -18.44 7.81 14.10
CA HIS A 4 -17.30 6.88 14.11
C HIS A 4 -16.04 7.52 14.69
N LEU A 5 -15.84 8.82 14.51
CA LEU A 5 -14.75 9.55 15.16
C LEU A 5 -14.97 9.59 16.68
N ASP A 6 -16.21 9.79 17.13
CA ASP A 6 -16.56 9.79 18.55
C ASP A 6 -16.36 8.40 19.16
N THR A 7 -16.79 7.32 18.48
CA THR A 7 -16.54 5.94 18.93
C THR A 7 -15.04 5.61 18.95
N ALA A 8 -14.28 6.05 17.94
CA ALA A 8 -12.84 5.88 17.91
C ALA A 8 -12.16 6.60 19.09
N GLU A 9 -12.56 7.82 19.40
CA GLU A 9 -12.01 8.56 20.54
C GLU A 9 -12.33 7.86 21.87
N ARG A 10 -13.55 7.33 22.05
CA ARG A 10 -13.89 6.51 23.22
C ARG A 10 -13.06 5.23 23.31
N PHE A 11 -12.83 4.56 22.18
CA PHE A 11 -11.98 3.38 22.13
C PHE A 11 -10.55 3.71 22.56
N VAL A 12 -9.96 4.78 22.00
CA VAL A 12 -8.60 5.22 22.35
C VAL A 12 -8.54 5.60 23.83
N ALA A 13 -9.50 6.35 24.35
CA ALA A 13 -9.54 6.70 25.77
C ALA A 13 -9.63 5.47 26.69
N ALA A 14 -10.36 4.42 26.29
CA ALA A 14 -10.55 3.23 27.10
C ALA A 14 -9.38 2.23 27.02
N ARG A 15 -8.69 2.15 25.89
CA ARG A 15 -7.69 1.09 25.60
C ARG A 15 -6.27 1.60 25.46
N TYR A 16 -6.08 2.83 25.00
CA TYR A 16 -4.79 3.47 24.75
C TYR A 16 -4.79 4.91 25.29
N PRO A 17 -5.05 5.12 26.61
CA PRO A 17 -5.16 6.46 27.17
C PRO A 17 -3.90 7.31 26.98
N GLU A 18 -2.72 6.66 26.94
CA GLU A 18 -1.41 7.27 26.76
C GLU A 18 -1.09 7.67 25.30
N ALA A 19 -1.98 7.42 24.34
CA ALA A 19 -1.82 7.88 22.97
C ALA A 19 -1.92 9.41 22.91
N THR A 20 -0.81 10.07 22.58
CA THR A 20 -0.73 11.53 22.41
C THR A 20 -1.21 11.97 21.03
N THR A 21 -0.99 11.11 20.04
CA THR A 21 -1.52 11.26 18.68
C THR A 21 -2.37 10.05 18.33
N ALA A 22 -3.56 10.29 17.80
CA ALA A 22 -4.48 9.26 17.34
C ALA A 22 -5.15 9.71 16.06
N ILE A 23 -5.09 8.87 15.03
CA ILE A 23 -5.51 9.20 13.67
C ILE A 23 -6.41 8.09 13.15
N VAL A 24 -7.63 8.46 12.76
CA VAL A 24 -8.52 7.57 12.02
C VAL A 24 -8.12 7.62 10.56
N ALA A 25 -7.81 6.47 9.97
CA ALA A 25 -7.38 6.34 8.59
C ALA A 25 -8.34 5.46 7.79
N GLY A 26 -7.86 5.00 6.62
CA GLY A 26 -8.58 4.01 5.85
C GLY A 26 -9.89 4.48 5.24
N SER A 27 -10.79 3.53 5.00
CA SER A 27 -12.07 3.80 4.35
C SER A 27 -12.98 4.74 5.16
N THR A 28 -12.84 4.74 6.49
CA THR A 28 -13.56 5.63 7.40
C THR A 28 -13.18 7.09 7.20
N ALA A 29 -11.88 7.38 7.11
CA ALA A 29 -11.38 8.74 6.88
C ALA A 29 -11.79 9.31 5.51
N ARG A 30 -11.90 8.44 4.49
CA ARG A 30 -12.31 8.83 3.13
C ARG A 30 -13.82 8.81 2.87
N GLY A 31 -14.63 8.39 3.85
CA GLY A 31 -16.09 8.25 3.69
C GLY A 31 -16.51 7.10 2.76
N GLU A 32 -15.61 6.18 2.44
CA GLU A 32 -15.82 5.03 1.55
C GLU A 32 -16.11 3.73 2.31
N ARG A 33 -16.52 3.84 3.58
CA ARG A 33 -16.70 2.70 4.48
C ARG A 33 -17.82 1.79 3.98
N THR A 34 -17.58 0.48 3.99
CA THR A 34 -18.61 -0.54 3.76
C THR A 34 -19.03 -1.16 5.10
N ALA A 35 -20.15 -1.91 5.13
CA ALA A 35 -20.67 -2.51 6.36
C ALA A 35 -19.67 -3.47 7.06
N THR A 36 -18.68 -4.00 6.33
CA THR A 36 -17.64 -4.90 6.85
C THR A 36 -16.26 -4.24 6.91
N SER A 37 -16.18 -2.91 6.82
CA SER A 37 -14.90 -2.21 6.87
C SER A 37 -14.51 -1.88 8.30
N ASP A 38 -13.32 -2.30 8.68
CA ASP A 38 -12.71 -1.97 9.97
C ASP A 38 -12.35 -0.48 10.02
N ILE A 39 -12.22 0.04 11.24
CA ILE A 39 -11.71 1.39 11.51
C ILE A 39 -10.21 1.28 11.72
N ASP A 40 -9.44 1.70 10.71
CA ASP A 40 -7.98 1.76 10.78
C ASP A 40 -7.55 2.91 11.71
N LEU A 41 -6.77 2.60 12.74
CA LEU A 41 -6.25 3.56 13.71
C LEU A 41 -4.72 3.57 13.72
N LEU A 42 -4.13 4.76 13.57
CA LEU A 42 -2.72 4.99 13.86
C LEU A 42 -2.60 5.69 15.21
N LEU A 43 -1.89 5.08 16.14
CA LEU A 43 -1.63 5.62 17.48
C LEU A 43 -0.13 5.85 17.67
N ILE A 44 0.24 7.01 18.21
CA ILE A 44 1.62 7.35 18.58
C ILE A 44 1.64 7.90 20.00
N GLY A 45 2.59 7.43 20.81
CA GLY A 45 2.82 7.91 22.16
C GLY A 45 4.04 7.24 22.80
N GLU A 46 4.78 7.96 23.62
CA GLU A 46 6.04 7.49 24.24
C GLU A 46 5.82 6.30 25.19
N THR A 47 4.72 6.33 25.94
CA THR A 47 4.38 5.37 27.01
C THR A 47 3.23 4.44 26.63
N LEU A 48 3.03 4.19 25.32
CA LEU A 48 1.97 3.29 24.85
C LEU A 48 2.13 1.84 25.29
N PHE A 49 3.36 1.42 25.59
CA PHE A 49 3.67 0.04 25.91
C PHE A 49 4.50 -0.04 27.19
N ASP A 50 4.26 -1.11 27.94
CA ASP A 50 5.15 -1.50 29.03
C ASP A 50 6.43 -2.18 28.47
N GLY A 51 7.58 -1.87 29.06
CA GLY A 51 8.85 -2.53 28.74
C GLY A 51 9.48 -2.05 27.42
N ALA A 52 10.05 -2.98 26.64
CA ALA A 52 10.87 -2.68 25.47
C ALA A 52 10.10 -2.73 24.13
N LYS A 53 8.77 -2.84 24.15
CA LYS A 53 7.96 -2.92 22.94
C LYS A 53 7.84 -1.54 22.29
N GLU A 54 8.12 -1.44 21.00
CA GLU A 54 8.07 -0.17 20.25
C GLU A 54 6.90 -0.10 19.25
N SER A 55 6.22 -1.22 18.99
CA SER A 55 5.13 -1.28 18.02
C SER A 55 4.12 -2.39 18.31
N GLU A 56 2.88 -2.19 17.88
CA GLU A 56 1.79 -3.18 17.89
C GLU A 56 0.93 -3.03 16.64
N ALA A 57 0.54 -4.17 16.05
CA ALA A 57 -0.58 -4.27 15.12
C ALA A 57 -1.60 -5.25 15.72
N SER A 58 -2.83 -4.80 15.96
CA SER A 58 -3.85 -5.59 16.67
C SER A 58 -5.27 -5.25 16.23
N THR A 59 -6.15 -6.26 16.24
CA THR A 59 -7.57 -6.10 15.92
C THR A 59 -8.41 -6.14 17.19
N HIS A 60 -9.36 -5.22 17.34
CA HIS A 60 -10.22 -5.12 18.53
C HIS A 60 -11.68 -4.95 18.15
N GLU A 61 -12.58 -5.46 18.99
CA GLU A 61 -14.00 -5.12 18.95
C GLU A 61 -14.33 -4.12 20.07
N PHE A 62 -15.07 -3.07 19.72
CA PHE A 62 -15.54 -2.07 20.67
C PHE A 62 -16.84 -1.42 20.20
N GLU A 63 -17.87 -1.43 21.05
CA GLU A 63 -19.20 -0.85 20.75
C GLU A 63 -19.82 -1.33 19.42
N GLY A 64 -19.58 -2.60 19.03
CA GLY A 64 -20.08 -3.19 17.79
C GLY A 64 -19.29 -2.81 16.54
N GLU A 65 -18.15 -2.12 16.70
CA GLU A 65 -17.22 -1.77 15.62
C GLU A 65 -15.92 -2.58 15.75
N VAL A 66 -15.30 -2.90 14.61
CA VAL A 66 -13.98 -3.53 14.54
C VAL A 66 -12.93 -2.45 14.27
N PHE A 67 -11.86 -2.47 15.06
CA PHE A 67 -10.73 -1.56 14.97
C PHE A 67 -9.47 -2.33 14.59
N GLU A 68 -8.79 -1.88 13.55
CA GLU A 68 -7.44 -2.33 13.20
C GLU A 68 -6.45 -1.27 13.70
N VAL A 69 -5.72 -1.59 14.77
CA VAL A 69 -4.84 -0.66 15.49
C VAL A 69 -3.40 -0.87 15.06
N PHE A 70 -2.75 0.22 14.65
CA PHE A 70 -1.32 0.33 14.42
C PHE A 70 -0.75 1.33 15.43
N ALA A 71 -0.20 0.82 16.53
CA ALA A 71 0.30 1.63 17.64
C ALA A 71 1.83 1.62 17.68
N TYR A 72 2.43 2.77 17.97
CA TYR A 72 3.89 2.93 17.93
C TYR A 72 4.41 3.91 18.99
N THR A 73 5.56 3.62 19.58
CA THR A 73 6.37 4.71 20.14
C THR A 73 6.87 5.60 19.01
N PRO A 74 7.28 6.86 19.25
CA PRO A 74 7.81 7.72 18.19
C PRO A 74 8.98 7.09 17.42
N LYS A 75 9.88 6.40 18.14
CA LYS A 75 10.99 5.64 17.53
C LYS A 75 10.50 4.44 16.72
N GLY A 76 9.51 3.70 17.24
CA GLY A 76 8.90 2.59 16.52
C GLY A 76 8.22 3.06 15.22
N PHE A 77 7.51 4.19 15.28
CA PHE A 77 6.87 4.79 14.11
C PHE A 77 7.90 5.13 13.04
N GLU A 78 9.00 5.79 13.42
CA GLU A 78 10.09 6.14 12.49
C GLU A 78 10.61 4.90 11.76
N THR A 79 10.95 3.85 12.52
CA THR A 79 11.49 2.60 11.99
C THR A 79 10.54 1.94 10.98
N TRP A 80 9.24 1.89 11.32
CA TRP A 80 8.23 1.30 10.45
C TRP A 80 7.90 2.17 9.22
N ALA A 81 7.91 3.49 9.38
CA ALA A 81 7.71 4.44 8.30
C ALA A 81 8.84 4.35 7.27
N GLU A 82 10.10 4.39 7.71
CA GLU A 82 11.29 4.23 6.86
C GLU A 82 11.29 2.88 6.16
N ARG A 83 10.97 1.80 6.87
CA ARG A 83 10.84 0.47 6.28
C ARG A 83 9.76 0.45 5.19
N GLY A 84 8.60 1.07 5.44
CA GLY A 84 7.52 1.17 4.46
C GLY A 84 7.95 1.93 3.21
N VAL A 85 8.70 3.03 3.38
CA VAL A 85 9.29 3.80 2.27
C VAL A 85 10.28 2.95 1.47
N ALA A 86 11.20 2.25 2.14
CA ALA A 86 12.19 1.39 1.49
C ALA A 86 11.54 0.20 0.73
N GLN A 87 10.35 -0.21 1.14
CA GLN A 87 9.55 -1.24 0.47
C GLN A 87 8.55 -0.66 -0.56
N HIS A 88 8.64 0.63 -0.85
CA HIS A 88 7.74 1.38 -1.74
C HIS A 88 6.26 1.39 -1.33
N ARG A 89 5.96 1.00 -0.08
CA ARG A 89 4.60 0.85 0.47
C ARG A 89 4.47 1.49 1.86
N PRO A 90 4.50 2.84 1.97
CA PRO A 90 4.53 3.54 3.24
C PRO A 90 3.13 3.70 3.87
N VAL A 91 2.47 2.58 4.21
CA VAL A 91 1.06 2.55 4.69
C VAL A 91 0.82 3.45 5.90
N VAL A 92 1.62 3.29 6.97
CA VAL A 92 1.48 4.09 8.20
C VAL A 92 1.76 5.57 7.98
N VAL A 93 2.57 5.90 6.97
CA VAL A 93 2.84 7.28 6.56
C VAL A 93 1.63 7.87 5.84
N HIS A 94 0.97 7.12 4.96
CA HIS A 94 -0.31 7.53 4.36
C HIS A 94 -1.38 7.72 5.43
N MET A 95 -1.45 6.84 6.44
CA MET A 95 -2.38 7.03 7.58
C MET A 95 -2.12 8.36 8.29
N LEU A 96 -0.85 8.67 8.60
CA LEU A 96 -0.45 9.94 9.22
C LEU A 96 -0.81 11.16 8.35
N VAL A 97 -0.51 11.09 7.05
CA VAL A 97 -0.61 12.23 6.14
C VAL A 97 -2.05 12.48 5.67
N GLU A 98 -2.81 11.43 5.39
CA GLU A 98 -4.14 11.51 4.78
C GLU A 98 -5.28 11.31 5.80
N GLY A 99 -4.98 10.76 6.97
CA GLY A 99 -5.98 10.47 8.00
C GLY A 99 -6.53 11.70 8.72
N ILE A 100 -7.60 11.46 9.49
CA ILE A 100 -8.27 12.48 10.32
C ILE A 100 -7.73 12.34 11.75
N PRO A 101 -6.99 13.33 12.27
CA PRO A 101 -6.54 13.29 13.66
C PRO A 101 -7.76 13.49 14.59
N ILE A 102 -7.88 12.59 15.57
CA ILE A 102 -8.81 12.72 16.70
C ILE A 102 -8.07 13.13 17.98
N ARG A 103 -6.75 12.89 18.03
CA ARG A 103 -5.81 13.50 18.99
C ARG A 103 -4.55 13.95 18.26
N ALA A 104 -4.01 15.08 18.67
CA ALA A 104 -2.76 15.63 18.15
C ALA A 104 -2.04 16.40 19.27
N ASP A 105 -0.78 16.06 19.50
CA ASP A 105 0.11 16.83 20.38
C ASP A 105 0.83 17.96 19.61
N ASP A 106 1.65 18.74 20.31
CA ASP A 106 2.39 19.87 19.73
C ASP A 106 3.36 19.44 18.61
N GLY A 107 3.77 18.18 18.58
CA GLY A 107 4.70 17.63 17.58
C GLY A 107 4.03 17.12 16.31
N PHE A 108 2.73 16.82 16.37
CA PHE A 108 1.95 16.21 15.28
C PHE A 108 2.12 16.93 13.94
N ASP A 109 1.94 18.25 13.93
CA ASP A 109 1.95 19.05 12.71
C ASP A 109 3.32 19.04 12.01
N ALA A 110 4.40 19.06 12.78
CA ALA A 110 5.76 18.97 12.25
C ALA A 110 6.04 17.57 11.69
N LEU A 111 5.61 16.53 12.41
CA LEU A 111 5.74 15.14 11.97
C LEU A 111 4.96 14.90 10.67
N ARG A 112 3.70 15.33 10.61
CA ARG A 112 2.84 15.20 9.42
C ARG A 112 3.42 15.93 8.23
N ARG A 113 3.91 17.17 8.39
CA ARG A 113 4.56 17.93 7.31
C ARG A 113 5.80 17.23 6.77
N ARG A 114 6.67 16.72 7.65
CA ARG A 114 7.89 16.01 7.24
C ARG A 114 7.56 14.81 6.35
N TRP A 115 6.64 13.98 6.81
CA TRP A 115 6.24 12.78 6.09
C TRP A 115 5.39 13.06 4.85
N ALA A 116 4.61 14.15 4.83
CA ALA A 116 3.91 14.60 3.63
C ALA A 116 4.88 14.93 2.49
N THR A 117 6.04 15.54 2.80
CA THR A 117 7.10 15.79 1.81
C THR A 117 7.66 14.49 1.24
N VAL A 118 7.85 13.46 2.07
CA VAL A 118 8.30 12.14 1.60
C VAL A 118 7.25 11.53 0.67
N VAL A 119 5.97 11.51 1.08
CA VAL A 119 4.88 10.99 0.24
C VAL A 119 4.79 11.72 -1.10
N ALA A 120 4.93 13.04 -1.10
CA ALA A 120 4.89 13.86 -2.31
C ALA A 120 6.09 13.65 -3.24
N THR A 121 7.25 13.29 -2.69
CA THR A 121 8.47 13.01 -3.46
C THR A 121 8.37 11.70 -4.25
N GLY A 122 7.68 10.70 -3.68
CA GLY A 122 7.51 9.39 -4.31
C GLY A 122 8.68 8.42 -4.04
N PRO A 123 8.52 7.14 -4.40
CA PRO A 123 9.59 6.14 -4.28
C PRO A 123 10.72 6.41 -5.28
N LEU A 124 11.93 6.03 -4.89
CA LEU A 124 13.07 5.92 -5.79
C LEU A 124 13.22 4.46 -6.21
N LEU A 125 13.01 4.16 -7.49
CA LEU A 125 13.32 2.85 -8.05
C LEU A 125 14.76 2.83 -8.54
N ASP A 126 15.63 2.10 -7.84
CA ASP A 126 17.02 1.98 -8.25
C ASP A 126 17.17 1.10 -9.51
N THR A 127 18.28 1.28 -10.24
CA THR A 127 18.49 0.59 -11.52
C THR A 127 18.60 -0.93 -11.40
N ALA A 128 19.11 -1.44 -10.28
CA ALA A 128 19.25 -2.88 -10.05
C ALA A 128 17.90 -3.50 -9.69
N GLU A 129 17.12 -2.86 -8.83
CA GLU A 129 15.73 -3.25 -8.54
C GLU A 129 14.86 -3.19 -9.80
N ALA A 130 14.98 -2.13 -10.60
CA ALA A 130 14.29 -2.02 -11.88
C ALA A 130 14.65 -3.19 -12.81
N ALA A 131 15.93 -3.54 -12.94
CA ALA A 131 16.36 -4.67 -13.76
C ALA A 131 15.82 -6.01 -13.22
N LEU A 132 15.86 -6.23 -11.90
CA LEU A 132 15.34 -7.43 -11.27
C LEU A 132 13.84 -7.60 -11.50
N ARG A 133 13.05 -6.53 -11.34
CA ARG A 133 11.59 -6.54 -11.59
C ARG A 133 11.29 -6.85 -13.05
N ARG A 134 11.98 -6.20 -13.99
CA ARG A 134 11.83 -6.46 -15.43
C ARG A 134 12.21 -7.88 -15.81
N TYR A 135 13.25 -8.43 -15.20
CA TYR A 135 13.64 -9.83 -15.39
C TYR A 135 12.51 -10.76 -14.94
N MET A 136 12.01 -10.61 -13.71
CA MET A 136 10.88 -11.42 -13.20
C MET A 136 9.62 -11.32 -14.07
N ILE A 137 9.31 -10.12 -14.57
CA ILE A 137 8.15 -9.91 -15.45
C ILE A 137 8.37 -10.56 -16.82
N SER A 138 9.59 -10.53 -17.36
CA SER A 138 9.92 -11.17 -18.63
C SER A 138 9.61 -12.68 -18.58
N ASP A 139 10.03 -13.34 -17.49
CA ASP A 139 9.74 -14.76 -17.25
C ASP A 139 8.22 -15.00 -17.13
N LEU A 140 7.50 -14.18 -16.37
CA LEU A 140 6.04 -14.31 -16.20
C LEU A 140 5.24 -14.11 -17.49
N VAL A 141 5.70 -13.25 -18.41
CA VAL A 141 5.07 -13.07 -19.71
C VAL A 141 5.24 -14.32 -20.57
N ASP A 142 6.42 -14.93 -20.55
CA ASP A 142 6.68 -16.17 -21.31
C ASP A 142 5.90 -17.35 -20.71
N ASP A 143 5.90 -17.49 -19.39
CA ASP A 143 5.12 -18.51 -18.67
C ASP A 143 3.62 -18.40 -18.99
N LEU A 144 3.06 -17.17 -19.06
CA LEU A 144 1.64 -16.99 -19.38
C LEU A 144 1.31 -17.39 -20.81
N ARG A 145 2.23 -17.13 -21.76
CA ARG A 145 2.07 -17.50 -23.17
C ARG A 145 2.17 -19.00 -23.39
N ASP A 146 3.05 -19.67 -22.65
CA ASP A 146 3.33 -21.11 -22.78
C ASP A 146 2.36 -21.99 -21.97
N ALA A 147 1.76 -21.44 -20.91
CA ALA A 147 0.82 -22.19 -20.07
C ALA A 147 -0.36 -22.72 -20.88
N VAL A 148 -0.69 -24.00 -20.67
CA VAL A 148 -1.85 -24.68 -21.29
C VAL A 148 -2.91 -25.05 -20.27
N ASP A 149 -2.53 -25.23 -19.01
CA ASP A 149 -3.46 -25.53 -17.93
C ASP A 149 -4.24 -24.26 -17.51
N PRO A 150 -5.58 -24.31 -17.40
CA PRO A 150 -6.37 -23.15 -17.03
C PRO A 150 -6.09 -22.60 -15.63
N LEU A 151 -5.73 -23.44 -14.66
CA LEU A 151 -5.41 -23.01 -13.31
C LEU A 151 -4.04 -22.31 -13.30
N GLU A 152 -3.03 -22.90 -13.95
CA GLU A 152 -1.71 -22.28 -14.12
C GLU A 152 -1.81 -20.90 -14.78
N ARG A 153 -2.54 -20.79 -15.90
CA ARG A 153 -2.78 -19.51 -16.58
C ARG A 153 -3.33 -18.44 -15.64
N ARG A 154 -4.32 -18.80 -14.82
CA ARG A 154 -4.95 -17.86 -13.90
C ARG A 154 -4.01 -17.43 -12.78
N VAL A 155 -3.20 -18.35 -12.24
CA VAL A 155 -2.19 -18.05 -11.21
C VAL A 155 -1.09 -17.14 -11.77
N VAL A 156 -0.57 -17.46 -12.96
CA VAL A 156 0.46 -16.67 -13.63
C VAL A 156 -0.08 -15.29 -14.01
N ALA A 157 -1.29 -15.20 -14.57
CA ALA A 157 -1.91 -13.93 -14.93
C ALA A 157 -2.10 -13.01 -13.71
N SER A 158 -2.55 -13.55 -12.57
CA SER A 158 -2.66 -12.78 -11.32
C SER A 158 -1.31 -12.25 -10.85
N THR A 159 -0.27 -13.09 -10.90
CA THR A 159 1.08 -12.71 -10.48
C THR A 159 1.68 -11.67 -11.44
N LEU A 160 1.51 -11.86 -12.75
CA LEU A 160 1.95 -10.92 -13.77
C LEU A 160 1.27 -9.56 -13.59
N PHE A 161 -0.05 -9.53 -13.35
CA PHE A 161 -0.77 -8.30 -13.06
C PHE A 161 -0.18 -7.55 -11.87
N GLU A 162 0.06 -8.23 -10.75
CA GLU A 162 0.65 -7.59 -9.58
C GLU A 162 2.03 -6.98 -9.90
N ARG A 163 2.91 -7.74 -10.57
CA ARG A 163 4.28 -7.28 -10.85
C ARG A 163 4.33 -6.16 -11.88
N ILE A 164 3.56 -6.24 -12.96
CA ILE A 164 3.56 -5.18 -13.97
C ILE A 164 2.91 -3.91 -13.44
N ALA A 165 1.85 -4.03 -12.63
CA ALA A 165 1.20 -2.89 -11.97
C ALA A 165 2.16 -2.16 -11.01
N GLU A 166 2.90 -2.92 -10.20
CA GLU A 166 3.95 -2.35 -9.33
C GLU A 166 5.00 -1.61 -10.16
N LEU A 167 5.52 -2.24 -11.21
CA LEU A 167 6.54 -1.61 -12.07
C LEU A 167 6.03 -0.32 -12.72
N MET A 168 4.80 -0.31 -13.24
CA MET A 168 4.18 0.88 -13.82
C MET A 168 4.13 2.04 -12.82
N LEU A 169 3.76 1.78 -11.56
CA LEU A 169 3.71 2.81 -10.53
C LEU A 169 5.11 3.31 -10.18
N LEU A 170 6.05 2.39 -9.95
CA LEU A 170 7.41 2.74 -9.53
C LEU A 170 8.18 3.49 -10.61
N SER A 171 8.02 3.12 -11.89
CA SER A 171 8.63 3.83 -13.03
C SER A 171 8.13 5.26 -13.18
N GLU A 172 6.97 5.59 -12.61
CA GLU A 172 6.36 6.93 -12.62
C GLU A 172 6.53 7.66 -11.27
N GLY A 173 7.37 7.14 -10.38
CA GLY A 173 7.59 7.73 -9.05
C GLY A 173 6.33 7.70 -8.18
N ARG A 174 5.49 6.66 -8.30
CA ARG A 174 4.29 6.46 -7.48
C ARG A 174 4.45 5.28 -6.53
N TRP A 175 4.00 5.48 -5.28
CA TRP A 175 3.96 4.42 -4.27
C TRP A 175 3.03 3.27 -4.69
N ILE A 176 3.41 2.05 -4.35
CA ILE A 176 2.61 0.86 -4.67
C ILE A 176 1.51 0.62 -3.62
N GLY A 177 0.46 -0.11 -4.02
CA GLY A 177 -0.62 -0.57 -3.15
C GLY A 177 -0.66 -2.10 -3.06
N THR A 178 -1.52 -2.63 -2.20
CA THR A 178 -1.78 -4.08 -2.10
C THR A 178 -3.26 -4.40 -2.23
N GLY A 179 -3.57 -5.61 -2.68
CA GLY A 179 -4.95 -6.07 -2.86
C GLY A 179 -5.76 -5.06 -3.67
N LYS A 180 -6.92 -4.63 -3.14
CA LYS A 180 -7.81 -3.66 -3.81
C LYS A 180 -7.18 -2.29 -4.08
N TRP A 181 -6.08 -1.94 -3.41
CA TRP A 181 -5.42 -0.65 -3.59
C TRP A 181 -4.52 -0.58 -4.80
N LEU A 182 -3.91 -1.70 -5.21
CA LEU A 182 -3.06 -1.73 -6.39
C LEU A 182 -3.79 -1.26 -7.66
N PRO A 183 -4.96 -1.80 -8.04
CA PRO A 183 -5.72 -1.30 -9.18
C PRO A 183 -6.31 0.10 -8.98
N ARG A 184 -6.47 0.58 -7.74
CA ARG A 184 -6.88 1.98 -7.48
C ARG A 184 -5.74 2.94 -7.78
N ARG A 185 -4.55 2.65 -7.26
CA ARG A 185 -3.33 3.43 -7.54
C ARG A 185 -2.99 3.46 -9.03
N LEU A 186 -3.17 2.36 -9.75
CA LEU A 186 -3.03 2.34 -11.21
C LEU A 186 -3.98 3.31 -11.91
N ARG A 187 -5.26 3.36 -11.50
CA ARG A 187 -6.22 4.30 -12.09
C ARG A 187 -5.93 5.75 -11.69
N GLU A 188 -5.40 5.99 -10.50
CA GLU A 188 -4.95 7.33 -10.08
C GLU A 188 -3.76 7.84 -10.92
N LEU A 189 -2.90 6.92 -11.37
CA LEU A 189 -1.80 7.25 -12.29
C LEU A 189 -2.34 7.66 -13.66
N ASP A 190 -3.08 6.76 -14.33
CA ASP A 190 -3.72 7.01 -15.63
C ASP A 190 -4.84 5.98 -15.83
N PRO A 191 -6.13 6.40 -15.80
CA PRO A 191 -7.26 5.50 -15.97
C PRO A 191 -7.24 4.73 -17.28
N ALA A 192 -6.90 5.40 -18.39
CA ALA A 192 -6.91 4.78 -19.71
C ALA A 192 -5.76 3.79 -19.87
N ARG A 193 -4.59 4.06 -19.28
CA ARG A 193 -3.46 3.11 -19.24
C ARG A 193 -3.77 1.90 -18.37
N ALA A 194 -4.41 2.11 -17.22
CA ALA A 194 -4.87 1.03 -16.36
C ALA A 194 -5.88 0.12 -17.08
N GLU A 195 -6.90 0.69 -17.73
CA GLU A 195 -7.91 -0.05 -18.50
C GLU A 195 -7.30 -0.82 -19.66
N ARG A 196 -6.40 -0.20 -20.46
CA ARG A 196 -5.68 -0.91 -21.53
C ARG A 196 -4.93 -2.15 -21.03
N LEU A 197 -4.37 -2.11 -19.82
CA LEU A 197 -3.73 -3.27 -19.22
C LEU A 197 -4.78 -4.30 -18.74
N THR A 198 -5.82 -3.86 -18.04
CA THR A 198 -6.72 -4.76 -17.31
C THR A 198 -7.88 -5.31 -18.13
N ASP A 199 -8.31 -4.64 -19.19
CA ASP A 199 -9.48 -5.07 -19.97
C ASP A 199 -9.31 -6.48 -20.56
N PRO A 200 -8.15 -6.84 -21.16
CA PRO A 200 -7.92 -8.23 -21.59
C PRO A 200 -7.92 -9.22 -20.44
N LEU A 201 -7.34 -8.86 -19.29
CA LEU A 201 -7.33 -9.72 -18.10
C LEU A 201 -8.75 -10.02 -17.60
N LEU A 202 -9.61 -9.00 -17.57
CA LEU A 202 -11.01 -9.13 -17.16
C LEU A 202 -11.86 -9.91 -18.17
N ALA A 203 -11.46 -9.90 -19.44
CA ALA A 203 -12.08 -10.70 -20.49
C ALA A 203 -11.54 -12.15 -20.57
N ASP A 204 -10.65 -12.55 -19.65
CA ASP A 204 -9.89 -13.81 -19.70
C ASP A 204 -9.09 -14.00 -21.02
N ASP A 205 -8.78 -12.90 -21.73
CA ASP A 205 -7.91 -12.89 -22.91
C ASP A 205 -6.45 -12.75 -22.48
N TYR A 206 -5.88 -13.86 -22.03
CA TYR A 206 -4.52 -13.90 -21.49
C TYR A 206 -3.43 -13.63 -22.54
N ALA A 207 -3.70 -13.89 -23.82
CA ALA A 207 -2.77 -13.56 -24.89
C ALA A 207 -2.67 -12.05 -25.05
N ALA A 208 -3.81 -11.36 -25.18
CA ALA A 208 -3.81 -9.90 -25.25
C ALA A 208 -3.34 -9.27 -23.94
N PHE A 209 -3.61 -9.86 -22.77
CA PHE A 209 -3.06 -9.38 -21.49
C PHE A 209 -1.53 -9.46 -21.46
N ALA A 210 -0.93 -10.57 -21.91
CA ALA A 210 0.52 -10.72 -22.02
C ALA A 210 1.13 -9.66 -22.94
N ASP A 211 0.48 -9.36 -24.07
CA ASP A 211 0.92 -8.31 -25.00
C ASP A 211 0.86 -6.91 -24.37
N ARG A 212 -0.18 -6.60 -23.58
CA ARG A 212 -0.27 -5.34 -22.84
C ARG A 212 0.79 -5.23 -21.75
N ALA A 213 1.08 -6.34 -21.05
CA ALA A 213 2.15 -6.37 -20.08
C ALA A 213 3.54 -6.16 -20.73
N GLU A 214 3.76 -6.72 -21.93
CA GLU A 214 4.97 -6.52 -22.73
C GLU A 214 5.15 -5.04 -23.17
N GLU A 215 4.06 -4.37 -23.57
CA GLU A 215 4.08 -2.94 -23.90
C GLU A 215 4.54 -2.10 -22.69
N GLU A 216 4.00 -2.40 -21.50
CA GLU A 216 4.36 -1.72 -20.26
C GLU A 216 5.80 -2.04 -19.81
N LEU A 217 6.23 -3.29 -20.00
CA LEU A 217 7.62 -3.69 -19.79
C LEU A 217 8.57 -2.92 -20.71
N THR A 218 8.19 -2.74 -21.98
CA THR A 218 8.94 -1.94 -22.96
C THR A 218 9.07 -0.48 -22.54
N ARG A 219 7.98 0.13 -22.04
CA ARG A 219 8.01 1.50 -21.49
C ARG A 219 8.98 1.62 -20.31
N ALA A 220 9.09 0.58 -19.49
CA ALA A 220 10.00 0.53 -18.35
C ALA A 220 11.46 0.17 -18.72
N GLY A 221 11.78 0.03 -20.01
CA GLY A 221 13.13 -0.26 -20.50
C GLY A 221 13.29 -1.62 -21.19
N GLY A 222 12.21 -2.38 -21.34
CA GLY A 222 12.17 -3.65 -22.06
C GLY A 222 12.56 -4.87 -21.23
N ARG A 223 12.58 -6.02 -21.90
CA ARG A 223 12.94 -7.31 -21.30
C ARG A 223 14.35 -7.32 -20.73
N VAL A 224 14.52 -8.13 -19.70
CA VAL A 224 15.83 -8.53 -19.17
C VAL A 224 15.84 -10.05 -19.17
N GLN A 225 16.80 -10.67 -19.86
CA GLN A 225 16.87 -12.13 -20.03
C GLN A 225 18.32 -12.63 -19.83
N ALA A 226 18.91 -13.29 -20.83
CA ALA A 226 20.18 -14.00 -20.72
C ALA A 226 21.31 -13.16 -20.11
N GLY A 227 22.02 -13.75 -19.14
CA GLY A 227 23.18 -13.12 -18.49
C GLY A 227 22.84 -12.26 -17.26
N PHE A 228 21.56 -12.16 -16.86
CA PHE A 228 21.20 -11.51 -15.61
C PHE A 228 21.73 -12.30 -14.39
N VAL A 229 22.40 -11.60 -13.48
CA VAL A 229 22.89 -12.14 -12.21
C VAL A 229 22.14 -11.44 -11.09
N ARG A 230 21.49 -12.22 -10.23
CA ARG A 230 20.76 -11.74 -9.06
C ARG A 230 21.70 -11.31 -7.94
#